data_AF-A0A2A5VH47-F1
#
_entry.id   AF-A0A2A5VH47-F1
#
_cell.length_a   1.000
_cell.length_b   1.000
_cell.length_c   1.000
_cell.angle_alpha   90.00
_cell.angle_beta   90.00
_cell.angle_gamma   90.00
#
_symmetry.space_group_name_H-M   'P 1'
#
loop_
_entity.id
_entity.type
_entity.pdbx_description
1 polymer ?
#
loop_
_entity_poly.entity_id
_entity_poly.type
_entity_poly.pdbx_seq_one_letter_code
_entity_poly.pdbx_strand_id
1 'polypeptide(L)'
;MVRSIEVKKASVRNRLIVDVDVLMNEPNDFDFSPRARMEGNSLSITNAGNEAGGSIDLDDDQMIAAERDRMVELRVKFSVEGMHGILTNKTKNTRIAPNAKKLAEPRWKTVLPLSM
;
A
#
# COMPACT_ATOMS: atom_id res chain seq x y z
N MET A 1 8.84 7.64 -9.27
CA MET A 1 9.01 6.25 -8.83
C MET A 1 8.57 6.03 -7.39
N VAL A 2 8.04 4.83 -7.09
CA VAL A 2 7.74 4.34 -5.73
C VAL A 2 8.98 4.38 -4.84
N ARG A 3 8.86 4.96 -3.64
CA ARG A 3 9.94 5.00 -2.65
C ARG A 3 9.93 3.80 -1.73
N SER A 4 8.77 3.50 -1.16
CA SER A 4 8.61 2.38 -0.23
C SER A 4 7.20 1.84 -0.25
N ILE A 5 7.08 0.55 0.03
CA ILE A 5 5.83 -0.18 0.16
C ILE A 5 5.82 -0.81 1.54
N GLU A 6 4.81 -0.50 2.34
CA GLU A 6 4.65 -1.06 3.68
C GLU A 6 3.35 -1.85 3.74
N VAL A 7 3.45 -3.15 4.01
CA VAL A 7 2.28 -4.02 4.19
C VAL A 7 1.83 -3.92 5.64
N LYS A 8 0.64 -3.35 5.87
CA LYS A 8 0.14 -3.04 7.23
C LYS A 8 -0.61 -4.20 7.85
N LYS A 9 -1.48 -4.84 7.06
CA LYS A 9 -2.41 -5.83 7.57
C LYS A 9 -2.85 -6.78 6.48
N ALA A 10 -2.92 -8.06 6.82
CA ALA A 10 -3.66 -9.07 6.08
C ALA A 10 -4.95 -9.43 6.84
N SER A 11 -6.01 -9.73 6.11
CA SER A 11 -7.28 -10.19 6.67
C SER A 11 -8.07 -11.01 5.68
N VAL A 12 -8.90 -11.92 6.19
CA VAL A 12 -9.80 -12.73 5.36
C VAL A 12 -11.23 -12.20 5.48
N ARG A 13 -11.90 -12.03 4.34
CA ARG A 13 -13.35 -11.83 4.32
C ARG A 13 -13.99 -12.81 3.34
N ASN A 14 -14.00 -12.46 2.06
CA ASN A 14 -14.35 -13.41 0.99
C ASN A 14 -13.09 -14.04 0.38
N ARG A 15 -12.02 -13.24 0.31
CA ARG A 15 -10.68 -13.55 -0.17
C ARG A 15 -9.66 -12.91 0.75
N LEU A 16 -8.38 -13.20 0.54
CA LEU A 16 -7.29 -12.49 1.22
C LEU A 16 -7.30 -11.01 0.83
N ILE A 17 -7.37 -10.14 1.82
CA ILE A 17 -7.34 -8.68 1.69
C ILE A 17 -6.09 -8.18 2.38
N VAL A 18 -5.33 -7.34 1.68
CA VAL A 18 -4.06 -6.80 2.15
C VAL A 18 -4.09 -5.29 2.07
N ASP A 19 -3.93 -4.64 3.22
CA ASP A 19 -3.80 -3.19 3.33
C ASP A 19 -2.32 -2.81 3.19
N VAL A 20 -2.03 -1.93 2.24
CA VAL A 20 -0.67 -1.50 1.90
C VAL A 20 -0.59 0.02 1.82
N ASP A 21 0.42 0.58 2.48
CA ASP A 21 0.77 1.98 2.39
C ASP A 21 1.92 2.12 1.37
N VAL A 22 1.71 2.96 0.35
CA VAL A 22 2.68 3.21 -0.71
C VAL A 22 3.13 4.65 -0.62
N LEU A 23 4.43 4.85 -0.46
CA LEU A 23 5.05 6.17 -0.46
C LEU A 23 5.66 6.44 -1.84
N MET A 24 5.18 7.47 -2.52
CA MET A 24 5.74 7.96 -3.76
C MET A 24 6.76 9.07 -3.51
N ASN A 25 7.80 9.12 -4.36
CA ASN A 25 8.75 10.22 -4.36
C ASN A 25 8.14 11.51 -4.92
N GLU A 26 7.29 11.41 -5.95
CA GLU A 26 6.77 12.58 -6.68
C GLU A 26 5.25 12.50 -6.89
N PRO A 27 4.52 13.63 -6.92
CA PRO A 27 3.06 13.64 -7.13
C PRO A 27 2.61 13.19 -8.51
N ASN A 28 3.47 13.34 -9.52
CA ASN A 28 3.17 13.03 -10.93
C ASN A 28 3.61 11.61 -11.31
N ASP A 29 3.88 10.79 -10.31
CA ASP A 29 4.33 9.43 -10.50
C ASP A 29 3.15 8.47 -10.56
N PHE A 30 2.88 7.97 -11.76
CA PHE A 30 1.76 7.08 -12.04
C PHE A 30 2.20 5.64 -12.29
N ASP A 31 3.47 5.30 -12.03
CA ASP A 31 4.10 4.04 -12.45
C ASP A 31 3.80 2.82 -11.55
N PHE A 32 2.92 2.96 -10.55
CA PHE A 32 2.66 1.91 -9.58
C PHE A 32 1.89 0.72 -10.18
N SER A 33 2.62 -0.37 -10.38
CA SER A 33 2.20 -1.65 -10.95
C SER A 33 2.51 -2.78 -9.96
N PRO A 34 1.66 -2.98 -8.94
CA PRO A 34 1.92 -3.94 -7.88
C PRO A 34 1.85 -5.39 -8.36
N ARG A 35 2.68 -6.24 -7.76
CA ARG A 35 2.70 -7.69 -7.94
C ARG A 35 2.66 -8.35 -6.57
N ALA A 36 1.90 -9.44 -6.48
CA ALA A 36 1.80 -10.23 -5.26
C ALA A 36 2.47 -11.59 -5.47
N ARG A 37 3.38 -11.94 -4.55
CA ARG A 37 4.06 -13.22 -4.51
C ARG A 37 3.94 -13.83 -3.13
N MET A 38 3.61 -15.10 -3.04
CA MET A 38 3.61 -15.85 -1.79
C MET A 38 4.72 -16.88 -1.84
N GLU A 39 5.51 -16.96 -0.78
CA GLU A 39 6.54 -17.99 -0.61
C GLU A 39 6.38 -18.61 0.78
N GLY A 40 5.90 -19.85 0.82
CA GLY A 40 5.45 -20.49 2.06
C GLY A 40 4.36 -19.66 2.72
N ASN A 41 4.61 -19.18 3.95
CA ASN A 41 3.70 -18.37 4.73
C ASN A 41 3.88 -16.85 4.56
N SER A 42 4.90 -16.42 3.80
CA SER A 42 5.19 -14.99 3.65
C SER A 42 4.59 -14.46 2.36
N LEU A 43 3.76 -13.44 2.46
CA LEU A 43 3.24 -12.69 1.32
C LEU A 43 4.09 -11.45 1.10
N SER A 44 4.63 -11.32 -0.11
CA SER A 44 5.40 -10.17 -0.56
C SER A 44 4.66 -9.39 -1.64
N ILE A 45 4.59 -8.07 -1.48
CA ILE A 45 4.09 -7.13 -2.47
C ILE A 45 5.26 -6.32 -3.01
N THR A 46 5.45 -6.36 -4.33
CA THR A 46 6.52 -5.63 -5.03
C THR A 46 5.94 -4.74 -6.12
N ASN A 47 6.68 -3.72 -6.54
CA ASN A 47 6.31 -2.93 -7.71
C ASN A 47 7.09 -3.40 -8.96
N ALA A 48 6.44 -3.47 -10.12
CA ALA A 48 7.12 -3.85 -11.35
C ALA A 48 8.25 -2.86 -11.69
N GLY A 49 9.47 -3.37 -11.93
CA GLY A 49 10.62 -2.55 -12.31
C GLY A 49 11.26 -1.77 -11.16
N ASN A 50 10.88 -2.03 -9.90
CA ASN A 50 11.47 -1.40 -8.73
C ASN A 50 11.74 -2.46 -7.64
N GLU A 51 12.81 -2.28 -6.88
CA GLU A 51 13.17 -3.14 -5.75
C GLU A 51 12.33 -2.85 -4.49
N ALA A 52 11.57 -1.75 -4.47
CA ALA A 52 10.66 -1.43 -3.40
C ALA A 52 9.58 -2.52 -3.24
N GLY A 53 9.54 -3.12 -2.06
CA GLY A 53 8.57 -4.13 -1.68
C GLY A 53 8.39 -4.20 -0.18
N GLY A 54 7.30 -4.82 0.24
CA GLY A 54 7.02 -5.12 1.63
C GLY A 54 6.48 -6.53 1.76
N SER A 55 6.74 -7.17 2.89
CA SER A 55 6.25 -8.51 3.19
C SER A 55 5.47 -8.55 4.50
N ILE A 56 4.61 -9.55 4.64
CA ILE A 56 3.91 -9.88 5.87
C ILE A 56 3.76 -11.39 5.96
N ASP A 57 3.89 -11.92 7.17
CA ASP A 57 3.58 -13.33 7.43
C ASP A 57 2.09 -13.50 7.62
N LEU A 58 1.54 -14.51 6.95
CA LEU A 58 0.14 -14.85 7.02
C LEU A 58 -0.12 -15.78 8.23
N ASP A 59 -1.38 -15.86 8.65
CA ASP A 59 -1.84 -16.93 9.54
C ASP A 59 -2.44 -18.09 8.72
N ASP A 60 -2.73 -19.21 9.37
CA ASP A 60 -3.23 -20.42 8.70
C ASP A 60 -4.53 -20.15 7.92
N ASP A 61 -5.45 -19.36 8.48
CA ASP A 61 -6.72 -19.01 7.83
C ASP A 61 -6.47 -18.13 6.59
N GLN A 62 -5.53 -17.20 6.65
CA GLN A 62 -5.10 -16.37 5.54
C GLN A 62 -4.40 -17.18 4.45
N MET A 63 -3.55 -18.14 4.80
CA MET A 63 -2.91 -19.04 3.86
C MET A 63 -3.95 -19.89 3.12
N ILE A 64 -4.90 -20.49 3.84
CA ILE A 64 -5.98 -21.30 3.25
C ILE A 64 -6.78 -20.46 2.25
N ALA A 65 -7.09 -19.21 2.60
CA ALA A 65 -7.78 -18.30 1.68
C ALA A 65 -6.93 -17.94 0.44
N ALA A 66 -5.63 -17.73 0.62
CA ALA A 66 -4.70 -17.40 -0.46
C ALA A 66 -4.54 -18.55 -1.45
N GLU A 67 -4.35 -19.77 -0.97
CA GLU A 67 -4.21 -20.98 -1.79
C GLU A 67 -5.50 -21.32 -2.54
N ARG A 68 -6.66 -21.16 -1.89
CA ARG A 68 -7.97 -21.43 -2.49
C ARG A 68 -8.28 -20.49 -3.66
N ASP A 69 -8.10 -19.18 -3.44
CA ASP A 69 -8.54 -18.16 -4.40
C ASP A 69 -7.45 -17.83 -5.43
N ARG A 70 -6.17 -18.06 -5.11
CA ARG A 70 -4.99 -17.67 -5.91
C ARG A 70 -5.01 -16.21 -6.38
N MET A 71 -5.73 -15.37 -5.63
CA MET A 71 -5.99 -13.97 -5.91
C MET A 71 -6.02 -13.21 -4.58
N VAL A 72 -5.50 -11.98 -4.59
CA VAL A 72 -5.46 -11.11 -3.41
C VAL A 72 -6.12 -9.76 -3.73
N GLU A 73 -6.95 -9.26 -2.82
CA GLU A 73 -7.45 -7.89 -2.87
C GLU A 73 -6.44 -6.96 -2.21
N LEU A 74 -5.82 -6.10 -3.01
CA LEU A 74 -4.90 -5.09 -2.53
C LEU A 74 -5.65 -3.78 -2.27
N ARG A 75 -5.51 -3.25 -1.06
CA ARG A 75 -6.03 -1.95 -0.65
C ARG A 75 -4.87 -1.01 -0.44
N VAL A 76 -4.69 -0.11 -1.38
CA VAL A 76 -3.55 0.77 -1.44
C VAL A 76 -3.94 2.13 -0.89
N LYS A 77 -3.15 2.63 0.05
CA LYS A 77 -3.18 4.00 0.50
C LYS A 77 -1.92 4.70 -0.01
N PHE A 78 -2.10 5.69 -0.86
CA PHE A 78 -0.97 6.45 -1.38
C PHE A 78 -0.64 7.62 -0.46
N SER A 79 0.66 7.80 -0.23
CA SER A 79 1.26 8.99 0.37
C SER A 79 2.35 9.48 -0.56
N VAL A 80 2.57 10.79 -0.61
CA VAL A 80 3.65 11.38 -1.41
C VAL A 80 4.50 12.24 -0.50
N GLU A 81 5.81 12.06 -0.57
CA GLU A 81 6.74 12.90 0.16
C GLU A 81 6.65 14.35 -0.34
N GLY A 82 6.78 15.32 0.56
CA GLY A 82 6.81 16.74 0.20
C GLY A 82 5.45 17.35 -0.20
N MET A 83 4.40 16.57 -0.44
CA MET A 83 3.04 17.11 -0.63
C MET A 83 2.47 17.70 0.68
N HIS A 84 3.02 17.26 1.81
CA HIS A 84 2.92 17.90 3.11
C HIS A 84 4.13 18.84 3.23
N GLY A 85 4.04 20.04 2.66
CA GLY A 85 5.16 20.98 2.56
C GLY A 85 5.88 21.16 3.90
N ILE A 86 7.20 21.00 3.89
CA ILE A 86 8.05 21.50 4.96
C ILE A 86 7.83 23.02 5.00
N LEU A 87 7.29 23.51 6.11
CA LEU A 87 7.04 24.94 6.33
C LEU A 87 8.39 25.68 6.42
N THR A 88 8.90 26.15 5.29
CA THR A 88 10.08 27.04 5.22
C THR A 88 9.73 28.51 5.48
N ASN A 89 8.44 28.86 5.61
CA ASN A 89 7.97 30.22 5.85
C ASN A 89 7.14 30.36 7.13
N LYS A 90 7.28 31.53 7.79
CA LYS A 90 6.80 31.86 9.14
C LYS A 90 5.26 31.79 9.33
N THR A 91 4.49 31.86 8.25
CA THR A 91 3.02 31.78 8.30
C THR A 91 2.59 30.33 8.38
N LYS A 92 2.11 29.91 9.55
CA LYS A 92 1.58 28.56 9.82
C LYS A 92 0.55 28.17 8.77
N ASN A 93 0.76 27.03 8.10
CA ASN A 93 -0.22 26.46 7.20
C ASN A 93 -1.45 26.05 8.04
N THR A 94 -2.59 26.72 7.86
CA THR A 94 -3.81 26.53 8.68
C THR A 94 -4.43 25.12 8.55
N ARG A 95 -3.88 24.29 7.65
CA ARG A 95 -4.22 22.89 7.40
C ARG A 95 -3.88 21.90 8.54
N ILE A 96 -3.15 22.33 9.57
CA ILE A 96 -2.81 21.53 10.77
C ILE A 96 -3.59 21.99 12.02
N ALA A 97 -4.53 22.92 11.86
CA ALA A 97 -5.39 23.36 12.94
C ALA A 97 -6.34 22.22 13.37
N PRO A 98 -6.80 22.19 14.64
CA PRO A 98 -7.69 21.14 15.15
C PRO A 98 -8.99 20.96 14.34
N ASN A 99 -9.41 21.97 13.57
CA ASN A 99 -10.60 21.94 12.71
C ASN A 99 -10.29 21.94 11.20
N ALA A 100 -9.04 21.68 10.81
CA ALA A 100 -8.68 21.63 9.40
C ALA A 100 -9.30 20.40 8.73
N LYS A 101 -9.94 20.60 7.58
CA LYS A 101 -10.47 19.50 6.76
C LYS A 101 -9.29 18.66 6.26
N LYS A 102 -9.15 17.42 6.77
CA LYS A 102 -8.15 16.46 6.28
C LYS A 102 -8.35 16.29 4.77
N LEU A 103 -7.28 16.43 3.99
CA LEU A 103 -7.36 16.09 2.57
C LEU A 103 -7.79 14.64 2.42
N ALA A 104 -8.58 14.36 1.37
CA ALA A 104 -8.90 13.01 1.00
C ALA A 104 -7.58 12.26 0.73
N GLU A 105 -7.36 11.19 1.48
CA GLU A 105 -6.23 10.30 1.22
C GLU A 105 -6.55 9.52 -0.07
N PRO A 106 -5.68 9.55 -1.09
CA PRO A 106 -5.89 8.76 -2.29
C PRO A 106 -5.85 7.27 -1.93
N ARG A 107 -6.99 6.59 -2.11
CA ARG A 107 -7.15 5.16 -1.87
C ARG A 107 -7.50 4.45 -3.15
N TRP A 108 -6.85 3.33 -3.39
CA TRP A 108 -7.08 2.49 -4.56
C TRP A 108 -7.31 1.04 -4.12
N LYS A 109 -8.20 0.35 -4.83
CA LYS A 109 -8.48 -1.07 -4.62
C LYS A 109 -8.26 -1.79 -5.92
N THR A 110 -7.53 -2.90 -5.87
CA THR A 110 -7.30 -3.75 -7.03
C THR A 110 -7.25 -5.22 -6.61
N VAL A 111 -7.42 -6.12 -7.57
CA VAL A 111 -7.31 -7.56 -7.36
C VAL A 111 -6.14 -8.05 -8.19
N LEU A 112 -5.21 -8.74 -7.55
CA LEU A 112 -3.98 -9.21 -8.18
C LEU A 112 -3.95 -10.74 -8.16
N PRO A 113 -3.46 -11.37 -9.24
CA PRO A 113 -3.13 -12.78 -9.20
C PRO A 113 -1.98 -13.01 -8.22
N LEU A 114 -2.06 -14.10 -7.48
CA LEU A 114 -1.00 -14.53 -6.58
C LEU A 114 -0.04 -15.43 -7.33
N SER A 115 1.23 -15.01 -7.45
CA SER A 115 2.29 -15.92 -7.88
C SER A 115 2.75 -16.73 -6.67
N MET A 116 2.72 -18.06 -6.80
CA MET A 116 3.32 -18.98 -5.83
C MET A 116 4.70 -19.43 -6.32
#